data_AF-A0A101EEB8-F1
#
_entry.id   AF-A0A101EEB8-F1
#
_cell.length_a   1.000
_cell.length_b   1.000
_cell.length_c   1.000
_cell.angle_alpha   90.00
_cell.angle_beta   90.00
_cell.angle_gamma   90.00
#
_symmetry.space_group_name_H-M   'P 1'
#
loop_
_entity.id
_entity.type
_entity.pdbx_description
1 polymer ?
#
loop_
_entity_poly.entity_id
_entity_poly.type
_entity_poly.pdbx_seq_one_letter_code
_entity_poly.pdbx_strand_id
1 'polypeptide(L)'
;KVSNNKKVIIGSMINLDAVVNLVLNTLSVDSLDGIGIACAGKEGNFVSDDFYCAGVMVSRLRDFLGDVELNDAALVAESWALKSDAFDVFLNSASGKNAIIHGRYKDVEFCSKLNLFDIVPFAIDGGEVLLEDALLEKI
;
A
#
# COMPACT_ATOMS: atom_id res chain seq x y z
N LYS A 1 14.15 -8.79 -3.68
CA LYS A 1 13.66 -10.16 -3.47
C LYS A 1 13.23 -10.26 -2.02
N VAL A 2 11.95 -10.46 -1.73
CA VAL A 2 11.47 -10.64 -0.35
C VAL A 2 11.92 -12.02 0.12
N SER A 3 12.42 -12.16 1.35
CA SER A 3 12.91 -13.43 1.90
C SER A 3 11.75 -14.34 2.34
N ASN A 4 11.94 -15.66 2.26
CA ASN A 4 10.94 -16.71 2.51
C ASN A 4 10.30 -16.74 3.92
N ASN A 5 10.72 -15.87 4.85
CA ASN A 5 10.26 -15.89 6.25
C ASN A 5 9.46 -14.64 6.64
N LYS A 6 9.04 -13.82 5.67
CA LYS A 6 8.31 -12.56 5.90
C LYS A 6 6.91 -12.66 5.29
N LYS A 7 5.88 -12.35 6.08
CA LYS A 7 4.50 -12.20 5.59
C LYS A 7 4.45 -11.07 4.56
N VAL A 8 3.97 -11.37 3.34
CA VAL A 8 3.79 -10.36 2.28
C VAL A 8 2.33 -9.97 2.23
N ILE A 9 2.05 -8.73 2.60
CA ILE A 9 0.71 -8.15 2.63
C ILE A 9 0.50 -7.31 1.37
N ILE A 10 -0.69 -7.37 0.78
CA ILE A 10 -1.07 -6.56 -0.38
C ILE A 10 -1.88 -5.36 0.10
N GLY A 11 -1.37 -4.16 -0.18
CA GLY A 11 -2.01 -2.91 0.22
C GLY A 11 -2.26 -1.95 -0.95
N SER A 12 -3.30 -1.15 -0.79
CA SER A 12 -3.77 -0.15 -1.75
C SER A 12 -4.51 0.97 -1.01
N MET A 13 -4.90 2.03 -1.72
CA MET A 13 -5.73 3.10 -1.13
C MET A 13 -7.07 2.56 -0.59
N ILE A 14 -7.69 1.62 -1.30
CA ILE A 14 -9.03 1.12 -0.97
C ILE A 14 -9.07 0.22 0.28
N ASN A 15 -7.92 -0.23 0.79
CA ASN A 15 -7.83 -1.04 2.02
C ASN A 15 -6.74 -0.54 2.99
N LEU A 16 -6.40 0.74 2.92
CA LEU A 16 -5.28 1.33 3.65
C LEU A 16 -5.35 1.05 5.17
N ASP A 17 -6.47 1.39 5.80
CA ASP A 17 -6.60 1.28 7.26
C ASP A 17 -6.58 -0.18 7.73
N ALA A 18 -7.15 -1.10 6.94
CA ALA A 18 -7.13 -2.53 7.22
C ALA A 18 -5.69 -3.06 7.23
N VAL A 19 -4.90 -2.68 6.22
CA VAL A 19 -3.48 -3.04 6.11
C VAL A 19 -2.68 -2.45 7.26
N VAL A 20 -2.87 -1.17 7.58
CA VAL A 20 -2.19 -0.50 8.69
C VAL A 20 -2.47 -1.20 10.01
N ASN A 21 -3.74 -1.49 10.31
CA ASN A 21 -4.14 -2.18 11.54
C ASN A 21 -3.48 -3.56 11.66
N LEU A 22 -3.47 -4.35 10.58
CA LEU A 22 -2.82 -5.66 10.57
C LEU A 22 -1.31 -5.53 10.82
N VAL A 23 -0.64 -4.57 10.16
CA VAL A 23 0.80 -4.34 10.31
C VAL A 23 1.13 -3.97 11.76
N LEU A 24 0.37 -3.07 12.39
CA LEU A 24 0.57 -2.68 13.79
C LEU A 24 0.41 -3.87 14.76
N ASN A 25 -0.60 -4.71 14.54
CA ASN A 25 -0.82 -5.93 15.32
C ASN A 25 0.35 -6.91 15.13
N THR A 26 0.81 -7.09 13.90
CA THR A 26 1.91 -8.00 13.57
C THR A 26 3.23 -7.55 14.20
N LEU A 27 3.56 -6.25 14.12
CA LEU A 27 4.76 -5.70 14.76
C LEU A 27 4.79 -5.96 16.27
N SER A 28 3.63 -5.87 16.92
CA SER A 28 3.49 -6.07 18.37
C SER A 28 3.73 -7.53 18.80
N VAL A 29 3.52 -8.50 17.90
CA VAL A 29 3.60 -9.94 18.20
C VAL A 29 4.92 -10.54 17.71
N ASP A 30 5.36 -10.21 16.50
CA ASP A 30 6.41 -10.95 15.78
C ASP A 30 7.82 -10.37 15.94
N SER A 31 8.02 -9.34 16.77
CA SER A 31 9.33 -8.68 17.02
C SER A 31 10.09 -8.34 15.72
N LEU A 32 9.42 -7.71 14.77
CA LEU A 32 10.00 -7.37 13.47
C LEU A 32 10.92 -6.14 13.55
N ASP A 33 12.06 -6.19 12.86
CA ASP A 33 13.05 -5.10 12.81
C ASP A 33 12.60 -3.88 11.99
N GLY A 34 11.50 -3.97 11.24
CA GLY A 34 10.97 -2.86 10.45
C GLY A 34 9.99 -3.28 9.35
N ILE A 35 9.43 -2.28 8.67
CA ILE A 35 8.45 -2.44 7.58
C ILE A 35 9.11 -2.08 6.25
N GLY A 36 8.93 -2.93 5.25
CA GLY A 36 9.28 -2.62 3.86
C GLY A 36 8.03 -2.45 3.01
N ILE A 37 7.89 -1.30 2.35
CA ILE A 37 6.82 -1.05 1.38
C ILE A 37 7.42 -1.19 -0.03
N ALA A 38 6.93 -2.17 -0.79
CA ALA A 38 7.42 -2.46 -2.14
C ALA A 38 6.41 -1.96 -3.19
N CYS A 39 6.82 -0.96 -3.98
CA CYS A 39 6.06 -0.51 -5.15
C CYS A 39 6.27 -1.50 -6.30
N ALA A 40 5.19 -1.90 -6.98
CA ALA A 40 5.27 -2.83 -8.11
C ALA A 40 5.95 -2.18 -9.33
N GLY A 41 5.63 -0.91 -9.56
CA GLY A 41 6.04 -0.18 -10.76
C GLY A 41 5.43 -0.78 -12.03
N LYS A 42 6.00 -0.42 -13.17
CA LYS A 42 5.61 -0.99 -14.48
C LYS A 42 6.83 -1.25 -15.34
N GLU A 43 7.06 -2.52 -15.69
CA GLU A 43 8.17 -2.94 -16.56
C GLU A 43 9.54 -2.44 -16.06
N GLY A 44 9.75 -2.48 -14.74
CA GLY A 44 10.97 -2.00 -14.09
C GLY A 44 11.06 -0.48 -13.90
N ASN A 45 10.03 0.28 -14.32
CA ASN A 45 9.98 1.72 -14.17
C ASN A 45 9.19 2.13 -12.92
N PHE A 46 9.59 3.27 -12.36
CA PHE A 46 8.84 3.99 -11.34
C PHE A 46 7.45 4.39 -11.84
N VAL A 47 6.43 4.23 -11.00
CA VAL A 47 5.08 4.73 -11.28
C VAL A 47 4.57 5.52 -10.08
N SER A 48 4.00 6.69 -10.36
CA SER A 48 3.65 7.69 -9.36
C SER A 48 2.47 7.30 -8.47
N ASP A 49 1.52 6.52 -8.95
CA ASP A 49 0.40 6.03 -8.14
C ASP A 49 0.84 5.01 -7.09
N ASP A 50 1.72 4.07 -7.44
CA ASP A 50 2.31 3.14 -6.46
C ASP A 50 3.11 3.90 -5.39
N PHE A 51 3.93 4.87 -5.82
CA PHE A 51 4.73 5.68 -4.90
C PHE A 51 3.86 6.57 -4.01
N TYR A 52 2.72 7.04 -4.52
CA TYR A 52 1.74 7.78 -3.75
C TYR A 52 1.08 6.89 -2.69
N CYS A 53 0.65 5.68 -3.07
CA CYS A 53 0.12 4.70 -2.11
C CYS A 53 1.13 4.43 -0.99
N ALA A 54 2.40 4.25 -1.33
CA ALA A 54 3.47 4.08 -0.34
C ALA A 54 3.59 5.29 0.59
N GLY A 55 3.56 6.51 0.06
CA GLY A 55 3.62 7.74 0.86
C GLY A 55 2.45 7.90 1.82
N VAL A 56 1.23 7.64 1.35
CA VAL A 56 0.02 7.65 2.19
C VAL A 56 0.13 6.58 3.29
N MET A 57 0.64 5.38 2.97
CA MET A 57 0.82 4.30 3.93
C MET A 57 1.88 4.61 4.99
N VAL A 58 3.01 5.21 4.60
CA VAL A 58 4.02 5.71 5.55
C VAL A 58 3.39 6.72 6.50
N SER A 59 2.70 7.73 5.98
CA SER A 59 2.03 8.74 6.81
C SER A 59 1.06 8.09 7.80
N ARG A 60 0.24 7.15 7.32
CA ARG A 60 -0.77 6.50 8.15
C ARG A 60 -0.18 5.62 9.23
N LEU A 61 0.92 4.91 8.95
CA LEU A 61 1.65 4.14 9.97
C LEU A 61 2.28 5.05 11.03
N ARG A 62 2.81 6.21 10.64
CA ARG A 62 3.43 7.17 11.55
C ARG A 62 2.46 7.79 12.53
N ASP A 63 1.20 7.95 12.16
CA ASP A 63 0.14 8.39 13.09
C ASP A 63 0.06 7.50 14.34
N PHE A 64 0.44 6.21 14.23
CA PHE A 64 0.34 5.23 15.32
C PHE A 64 1.69 4.83 15.92
N LEU A 65 2.75 4.74 15.12
CA LEU A 65 4.07 4.29 15.57
C LEU A 65 4.91 5.42 16.20
N GLY A 66 4.55 6.68 15.98
CA GLY A 66 5.30 7.82 16.49
C GLY A 66 6.59 8.06 15.72
N ASP A 67 7.71 8.20 16.43
CA ASP A 67 9.01 8.50 15.82
C ASP A 67 9.67 7.23 15.28
N VAL A 68 9.51 7.01 13.97
CA VAL A 68 10.11 5.89 13.22
C VAL A 68 11.19 6.43 12.29
N GLU A 69 12.28 5.68 12.15
CA GLU A 69 13.31 5.99 11.17
C GLU A 69 12.79 5.72 9.76
N LEU A 70 12.83 6.73 8.90
CA LEU A 70 12.47 6.64 7.50
C LEU A 70 13.71 6.74 6.63
N ASN A 71 13.80 5.88 5.61
CA ASN A 71 14.77 6.08 4.54
C ASN A 71 14.34 7.23 3.61
N ASP A 72 15.26 7.69 2.75
CA ASP A 72 15.02 8.79 1.82
C ASP A 72 13.79 8.59 0.93
N ALA A 73 13.58 7.35 0.45
CA ALA A 73 12.45 7.04 -0.41
C ALA A 73 11.11 7.21 0.34
N ALA A 74 11.03 6.73 1.59
CA ALA A 74 9.85 6.87 2.44
C ALA A 74 9.57 8.34 2.80
N LEU A 75 10.62 9.10 3.14
CA LEU A 75 10.51 10.55 3.42
C LEU A 75 9.95 11.33 2.22
N VAL A 76 10.49 11.06 1.03
CA VAL A 76 10.05 11.73 -0.21
C VAL A 76 8.63 11.29 -0.57
N ALA A 77 8.31 10.00 -0.46
CA ALA A 77 6.98 9.47 -0.73
C ALA A 77 5.93 10.15 0.16
N GLU A 78 6.15 10.17 1.47
CA GLU A 78 5.24 10.78 2.45
C GLU A 78 5.05 12.27 2.18
N SER A 79 6.14 13.04 2.09
CA SER A 79 6.10 14.50 1.88
C SER A 79 5.40 14.89 0.58
N TRP A 80 5.59 14.10 -0.47
CA TRP A 80 4.93 14.32 -1.75
C TRP A 80 3.45 13.92 -1.72
N ALA A 81 3.12 12.76 -1.13
CA ALA A 81 1.75 12.28 -1.02
C ALA A 81 0.86 13.24 -0.21
N LEU A 82 1.34 13.78 0.91
CA LEU A 82 0.62 14.74 1.75
C LEU A 82 0.26 16.07 1.07
N LYS A 83 0.90 16.38 -0.07
CA LYS A 83 0.68 17.61 -0.84
C LYS A 83 -0.07 17.38 -2.15
N SER A 84 -0.45 16.14 -2.42
CA SER A 84 -0.99 15.73 -3.72
C SER A 84 -2.41 15.19 -3.56
N ASP A 85 -3.27 15.47 -4.53
CA ASP A 85 -4.60 14.87 -4.62
C ASP A 85 -4.51 13.44 -5.17
N ALA A 86 -5.18 12.50 -4.51
CA ALA A 86 -5.11 11.08 -4.87
C ALA A 86 -5.61 10.83 -6.30
N PHE A 87 -6.76 11.41 -6.66
CA PHE A 87 -7.36 11.17 -7.96
C PHE A 87 -6.49 11.76 -9.07
N ASP A 88 -5.97 12.98 -8.89
CA ASP A 88 -5.06 13.60 -9.86
C ASP A 88 -3.78 12.79 -10.06
N VAL A 89 -3.19 12.26 -8.98
CA VAL A 89 -1.98 11.43 -9.07
C VAL A 89 -2.26 10.14 -9.85
N PHE A 90 -3.35 9.45 -9.52
CA PHE A 90 -3.74 8.22 -10.20
C PHE A 90 -4.07 8.48 -11.67
N LEU A 91 -4.81 9.54 -11.98
CA LEU A 91 -5.18 9.91 -13.34
C LEU A 91 -3.96 10.22 -14.21
N ASN A 92 -2.94 10.86 -13.64
CA ASN A 92 -1.75 11.30 -14.36
C ASN A 92 -0.59 10.29 -14.36
N SER A 93 -0.69 9.19 -13.61
CA SER A 93 0.32 8.14 -13.56
C SER A 93 0.45 7.39 -14.90
N ALA A 94 1.55 6.66 -15.10
CA ALA A 94 1.70 5.81 -16.28
C ALA A 94 0.63 4.71 -16.34
N SER A 95 0.26 4.13 -15.20
CA SER A 95 -0.79 3.10 -15.11
C SER A 95 -2.18 3.70 -15.35
N GLY A 96 -2.47 4.88 -14.80
CA GLY A 96 -3.72 5.61 -15.02
C GLY A 96 -3.91 6.01 -16.47
N LYS A 97 -2.91 6.67 -17.08
CA LYS A 97 -2.94 6.99 -18.52
C LYS A 97 -3.16 5.76 -19.39
N ASN A 98 -2.49 4.65 -19.05
CA ASN A 98 -2.71 3.37 -19.73
C ASN A 98 -4.15 2.85 -19.56
N ALA A 99 -4.75 2.98 -18.36
CA ALA A 99 -6.14 2.63 -18.12
C ALA A 99 -7.11 3.50 -18.94
N ILE A 100 -6.87 4.82 -19.00
CA ILE A 100 -7.70 5.76 -19.76
C ILE A 100 -7.73 5.44 -21.25
N ILE A 101 -6.58 5.14 -21.85
CA ILE A 101 -6.48 4.78 -23.28
C ILE A 101 -7.33 3.53 -23.60
N HIS A 102 -7.57 2.66 -22.62
CA HIS A 102 -8.41 1.47 -22.76
C HIS A 102 -9.83 1.64 -22.20
N GLY A 103 -10.30 2.88 -21.99
CA GLY A 103 -11.66 3.17 -21.54
C GLY A 103 -11.95 2.86 -20.07
N ARG A 104 -10.93 2.64 -19.25
CA ARG A 104 -11.05 2.25 -17.83
C ARG A 104 -10.94 3.43 -16.86
N TYR A 105 -11.61 4.54 -17.16
CA TYR A 105 -11.60 5.73 -16.28
C TYR A 105 -12.18 5.43 -14.89
N LYS A 106 -13.27 4.66 -14.83
CA LYS A 106 -13.92 4.30 -13.56
C LYS A 106 -13.01 3.46 -12.67
N ASP A 107 -12.09 2.67 -13.23
CA ASP A 107 -11.14 1.90 -12.45
C ASP A 107 -10.11 2.81 -11.78
N VAL A 108 -9.67 3.87 -12.47
CA VAL A 108 -8.77 4.89 -11.90
C VAL A 108 -9.46 5.62 -10.75
N GLU A 109 -10.70 6.07 -10.96
CA GLU A 109 -11.52 6.71 -9.92
C GLU A 109 -11.78 5.78 -8.73
N PHE A 110 -12.01 4.49 -8.99
CA PHE A 110 -12.22 3.51 -7.94
C PHE A 110 -10.94 3.29 -7.12
N CYS A 111 -9.80 3.09 -7.78
CA CYS A 111 -8.53 2.82 -7.12
C CYS A 111 -7.99 4.01 -6.32
N SER A 112 -8.40 5.25 -6.63
CA SER A 112 -7.99 6.43 -5.86
C SER A 112 -8.81 6.66 -4.58
N LYS A 113 -9.89 5.89 -4.36
CA LYS A 113 -10.72 6.00 -3.15
C LYS A 113 -10.02 5.40 -1.95
N LEU A 114 -10.34 5.93 -0.78
CA LEU A 114 -9.76 5.52 0.49
C LEU A 114 -10.71 4.58 1.24
N ASN A 115 -10.19 3.47 1.76
CA ASN A 115 -10.85 2.59 2.73
C ASN A 115 -12.27 2.15 2.34
N LEU A 116 -12.40 1.54 1.16
CA LEU A 116 -13.63 0.87 0.73
C LEU A 116 -13.78 -0.55 1.28
N PHE A 117 -12.67 -1.19 1.69
CA PHE A 117 -12.66 -2.58 2.14
C PHE A 117 -11.80 -2.77 3.39
N ASP A 118 -12.29 -3.63 4.28
CA ASP A 118 -11.59 -4.06 5.50
C ASP A 118 -10.86 -5.40 5.32
N ILE A 119 -10.58 -5.78 4.07
CA ILE A 119 -9.95 -7.06 3.71
C ILE A 119 -8.46 -6.83 3.40
N VAL A 120 -7.62 -7.73 3.89
CA VAL A 120 -6.17 -7.67 3.68
C VAL A 120 -5.69 -8.96 2.99
N PRO A 121 -5.35 -8.90 1.69
CA PRO A 121 -4.81 -10.06 1.01
C PRO A 121 -3.35 -10.34 1.39
N PHE A 122 -2.99 -11.62 1.43
CA PHE A 122 -1.64 -12.11 1.68
C PHE A 122 -1.12 -12.86 0.46
N ALA A 123 0.12 -12.59 0.07
CA ALA A 123 0.81 -13.41 -0.93
C ALA A 123 1.46 -14.61 -0.21
N ILE A 124 1.19 -15.81 -0.74
CA ILE A 124 1.82 -17.06 -0.28
C ILE A 124 2.80 -17.60 -1.33
N ASP A 125 3.59 -18.60 -0.94
CA ASP A 125 4.56 -19.21 -1.84
C ASP A 125 3.86 -19.77 -3.09
N GLY A 126 4.50 -19.60 -4.25
CA GLY A 126 3.89 -19.93 -5.55
C GLY A 126 3.05 -18.82 -6.20
N GLY A 127 2.88 -17.66 -5.55
CA GLY A 127 2.19 -16.49 -6.14
C GLY A 127 0.67 -16.51 -5.98
N GLU A 128 0.15 -17.44 -5.17
CA GLU A 128 -1.26 -17.46 -4.79
C GLU A 128 -1.55 -16.34 -3.77
N VAL A 129 -2.81 -15.91 -3.72
CA VAL A 129 -3.28 -14.86 -2.81
C VAL A 129 -4.37 -15.42 -1.91
N LEU A 130 -4.17 -15.33 -0.61
CA LEU A 130 -5.19 -15.62 0.39
C LEU A 130 -5.90 -14.34 0.79
N LEU A 131 -7.22 -14.41 0.90
CA LEU A 131 -8.04 -13.37 1.50
C LEU A 131 -8.38 -13.81 2.91
N GLU A 132 -7.82 -13.13 3.91
CA GLU A 132 -8.32 -13.25 5.27
C GLU A 132 -9.23 -12.05 5.56
N ASP A 133 -10.40 -12.32 6.10
CA ASP A 133 -11.21 -11.28 6.71
C ASP A 133 -10.47 -10.83 7.99
N ALA A 134 -10.08 -9.56 8.06
CA ALA A 134 -9.42 -8.97 9.24
C ALA A 134 -10.28 -9.04 10.54
N LEU A 135 -11.51 -9.56 10.44
CA LEU A 135 -12.46 -9.75 11.53
C LEU A 135 -12.37 -11.13 12.21
N LEU A 136 -11.61 -12.11 11.69
CA LEU A 136 -11.61 -13.47 12.22
C LEU A 136 -10.59 -13.76 13.34
N GLU A 137 -9.64 -12.87 13.64
CA GLU A 137 -8.71 -13.04 14.78
C GLU A 137 -9.19 -12.39 16.10
N LYS A 138 -10.49 -12.03 16.21
CA LYS A 138 -11.10 -11.53 17.46
C LYS A 138 -11.97 -12.57 18.20
N ILE A 139 -11.64 -13.87 18.12
CA ILE A 139 -12.30 -14.92 18.92
C ILE A 139 -11.27 -15.66 19.76
#